data_AF-A0A0R2K632-F1
#
_entry.id   AF-A0A0R2K632-F1
#
_cell.length_a   1.000
_cell.length_b   1.000
_cell.length_c   1.000
_cell.angle_alpha   90.00
_cell.angle_beta   90.00
_cell.angle_gamma   90.00
#
_symmetry.space_group_name_H-M   'P 1'
#
loop_
_entity.id
_entity.type
_entity.pdbx_description
1 polymer ?
#
loop_
_entity_poly.entity_id
_entity_poly.type
_entity_poly.pdbx_seq_one_letter_code
_entity_poly.pdbx_strand_id
1 'polypeptide(L)'
;MQYKDKYNLTRDQNVRFAKMNFTRLVHTNARFEGINTTLPQTQTIMDGMGVDGVSVEDINTIINLKRGWELITTPNEETLTLDYVKKVNAIVAAQDALVPGELQKGSSKVQIGTSEDFVPEPVDTEKEQKFLKNLLSSPLKSTTDKAMTLMYHYMRGQIFGDGNIRTATLVANKLMIDNGAGLINVPLNHWHKWNELIGDFYRTNDMNVIEKWTYDNGIQGVQLFRVN
;
A
#
# COMPACT_ATOMS: atom_id res chain seq x y z
N MET A 1 16.74 9.05 -6.70
CA MET A 1 16.45 10.49 -6.46
C MET A 1 16.20 10.72 -4.97
N GLN A 2 16.10 11.97 -4.49
CA GLN A 2 15.67 12.28 -3.12
C GLN A 2 14.39 13.11 -3.16
N TYR A 3 13.32 12.61 -2.53
CA TYR A 3 12.04 13.29 -2.46
C TYR A 3 11.84 13.93 -1.09
N LYS A 4 11.28 15.14 -1.03
CA LYS A 4 10.99 15.84 0.24
C LYS A 4 9.56 15.52 0.70
N ASP A 5 9.28 15.71 1.98
CA ASP A 5 7.90 15.63 2.44
C ASP A 5 7.07 16.80 1.88
N LYS A 6 5.93 16.49 1.22
CA LYS A 6 5.00 17.51 0.68
C LYS A 6 4.07 18.08 1.76
N TYR A 7 3.87 17.32 2.83
CA TYR A 7 2.98 17.66 3.94
C TYR A 7 3.72 17.44 5.26
N ASN A 8 3.33 18.20 6.27
CA ASN A 8 3.89 18.13 7.61
C ASN A 8 2.76 18.30 8.63
N LEU A 9 2.04 17.21 8.86
CA LEU A 9 0.91 17.11 9.78
C LEU A 9 1.38 16.55 11.13
N THR A 10 0.61 16.74 12.19
CA THR A 10 0.73 15.84 13.34
C THR A 10 0.18 14.47 12.96
N ARG A 11 0.61 13.41 13.66
CA ARG A 11 0.05 12.06 13.48
C ARG A 11 -1.48 12.08 13.57
N ASP A 12 -2.03 12.77 14.57
CA ASP A 12 -3.48 12.88 14.77
C ASP A 12 -4.19 13.59 13.61
N GLN A 13 -3.59 14.66 13.06
CA GLN A 13 -4.12 15.34 11.87
C GLN A 13 -4.11 14.41 10.66
N ASN A 14 -3.03 13.63 10.47
CA ASN A 14 -2.92 12.68 9.36
C ASN A 14 -3.91 11.51 9.49
N VAL A 15 -4.13 11.01 10.71
CA VAL A 15 -5.17 10.00 11.00
C VAL A 15 -6.55 10.54 10.68
N ARG A 16 -6.88 11.77 11.10
CA ARG A 16 -8.16 12.42 10.75
C ARG A 16 -8.31 12.58 9.24
N PHE A 17 -7.24 13.00 8.54
CA PHE A 17 -7.24 13.11 7.09
C PHE A 17 -7.52 11.76 6.42
N ALA A 18 -6.90 10.68 6.87
CA ALA A 18 -7.18 9.33 6.37
C ALA A 18 -8.64 8.93 6.62
N LYS A 19 -9.17 9.15 7.83
CA LYS A 19 -10.57 8.84 8.18
C LYS A 19 -11.59 9.63 7.36
N MET A 20 -11.33 10.90 7.06
CA MET A 20 -12.20 11.70 6.19
C MET A 20 -12.24 11.19 4.73
N ASN A 21 -11.21 10.46 4.30
CA ASN A 21 -11.10 9.92 2.95
C ASN A 21 -11.25 8.38 2.91
N PHE A 22 -11.71 7.77 4.00
CA PHE A 22 -11.59 6.34 4.26
C PHE A 22 -12.20 5.46 3.15
N THR A 23 -13.44 5.72 2.77
CA THR A 23 -14.12 4.99 1.68
C THR A 23 -13.39 5.14 0.36
N ARG A 24 -12.88 6.34 0.06
CA ARG A 24 -12.10 6.58 -1.16
C ARG A 24 -10.80 5.78 -1.17
N LEU A 25 -10.11 5.70 -0.03
CA LEU A 25 -8.85 4.95 0.11
C LEU A 25 -9.06 3.44 -0.06
N VAL A 26 -10.11 2.89 0.55
CA VAL A 26 -10.48 1.47 0.36
C VAL A 26 -10.84 1.22 -1.11
N HIS A 27 -11.67 2.09 -1.69
CA HIS A 27 -12.12 2.00 -3.08
C HIS A 27 -10.96 2.05 -4.10
N THR A 28 -10.01 2.98 -3.94
CA THR A 28 -8.86 3.07 -4.84
C THR A 28 -7.90 1.90 -4.66
N ASN A 29 -7.70 1.40 -3.44
CA ASN A 29 -6.85 0.24 -3.19
C ASN A 29 -7.46 -1.06 -3.71
N ALA A 30 -8.78 -1.21 -3.67
CA ALA A 30 -9.47 -2.38 -4.26
C ALA A 30 -9.23 -2.46 -5.78
N ARG A 31 -8.99 -1.34 -6.46
CA ARG A 31 -8.68 -1.33 -7.89
C ARG A 31 -7.38 -2.07 -8.23
N PHE A 32 -6.42 -2.17 -7.30
CA PHE A 32 -5.19 -2.94 -7.52
C PHE A 32 -5.47 -4.42 -7.76
N GLU A 33 -6.58 -4.93 -7.24
CA GLU A 33 -7.03 -6.32 -7.39
C GLU A 33 -8.01 -6.47 -8.57
N GLY A 34 -8.13 -5.47 -9.45
CA GLY A 34 -9.07 -5.48 -10.57
C GLY A 34 -10.53 -5.24 -10.18
N ILE A 35 -10.81 -4.93 -8.91
CA ILE A 35 -12.18 -4.73 -8.41
C ILE A 35 -12.73 -3.40 -8.93
N ASN A 36 -13.78 -3.49 -9.74
CA ASN A 36 -14.36 -2.36 -10.47
C ASN A 36 -15.69 -1.87 -9.88
N THR A 37 -15.85 -1.93 -8.55
CA THR A 37 -17.00 -1.33 -7.86
C THR A 37 -17.05 0.19 -8.09
N THR A 38 -18.20 0.81 -7.85
CA THR A 38 -18.34 2.27 -7.69
C THR A 38 -18.10 2.67 -6.23
N LEU A 39 -17.82 3.96 -5.97
CA LEU A 39 -17.62 4.44 -4.60
C LEU A 39 -18.82 4.16 -3.67
N PRO A 40 -20.09 4.35 -4.10
CA PRO A 40 -21.25 3.96 -3.29
C PRO A 40 -21.31 2.46 -3.01
N GLN A 41 -21.01 1.60 -4.00
CA GLN A 41 -20.96 0.15 -3.78
C GLN A 41 -19.87 -0.25 -2.78
N THR A 42 -18.69 0.35 -2.86
CA THR A 42 -17.64 0.14 -1.85
C THR A 42 -18.13 0.54 -0.45
N GLN A 43 -18.82 1.68 -0.31
CA GLN A 43 -19.42 2.10 0.96
C GLN A 43 -20.43 1.08 1.48
N THR A 44 -21.37 0.64 0.64
CA THR A 44 -22.38 -0.39 0.98
C THR A 44 -21.73 -1.66 1.52
N ILE A 45 -20.65 -2.13 0.88
CA ILE A 45 -19.88 -3.29 1.33
C ILE A 45 -19.19 -3.02 2.66
N MET A 46 -18.57 -1.84 2.82
CA MET A 46 -17.94 -1.43 4.08
C MET A 46 -18.94 -1.33 5.24
N ASP A 47 -20.21 -1.06 4.96
CA ASP A 47 -21.30 -1.03 5.95
C ASP A 47 -21.86 -2.43 6.26
N GLY A 48 -21.31 -3.48 5.65
CA GLY A 48 -21.65 -4.88 5.94
C GLY A 48 -22.78 -5.45 5.07
N MET A 49 -23.15 -4.74 3.99
CA MET A 49 -24.18 -5.20 3.06
C MET A 49 -23.57 -5.83 1.80
N GLY A 50 -24.27 -6.78 1.19
CA GLY A 50 -23.94 -7.27 -0.15
C GLY A 50 -24.28 -6.25 -1.23
N VAL A 51 -23.69 -6.43 -2.42
CA VAL A 51 -23.98 -5.62 -3.61
C VAL A 51 -24.17 -6.56 -4.80
N ASP A 52 -25.29 -6.40 -5.51
CA ASP A 52 -25.58 -7.19 -6.71
C ASP A 52 -24.49 -7.00 -7.77
N GLY A 53 -24.06 -8.13 -8.35
CA GLY A 53 -23.01 -8.15 -9.38
C GLY A 53 -21.58 -8.04 -8.86
N VAL A 54 -21.36 -7.99 -7.54
CA VAL A 54 -20.03 -8.06 -6.92
C VAL A 54 -19.85 -9.45 -6.30
N SER A 55 -18.72 -10.11 -6.60
CA SER A 55 -18.45 -11.45 -6.08
C SER A 55 -18.22 -11.42 -4.57
N VAL A 56 -18.40 -12.57 -3.92
CA VAL A 56 -18.08 -12.73 -2.48
C VAL A 56 -16.58 -12.51 -2.23
N GLU A 57 -15.73 -12.92 -3.17
CA GLU A 57 -14.27 -12.73 -3.14
C GLU A 57 -13.91 -11.24 -3.15
N ASP A 58 -14.51 -10.45 -4.05
CA ASP A 58 -14.31 -9.00 -4.15
C ASP A 58 -14.84 -8.28 -2.88
N ILE A 59 -15.99 -8.71 -2.37
CA ILE A 59 -16.56 -8.22 -1.11
C ILE A 59 -15.59 -8.46 0.05
N ASN A 60 -15.04 -9.68 0.17
CA ASN A 60 -14.08 -10.01 1.22
C ASN A 60 -12.80 -9.19 1.09
N THR A 61 -12.29 -8.98 -0.13
CA THR A 61 -11.13 -8.14 -0.39
C THR A 61 -11.35 -6.70 0.07
N ILE A 62 -12.52 -6.12 -0.22
CA ILE A 62 -12.89 -4.77 0.24
C ILE A 62 -12.98 -4.72 1.78
N ILE A 63 -13.60 -5.71 2.41
CA ILE A 63 -13.71 -5.79 3.87
C ILE A 63 -12.32 -5.91 4.53
N ASN A 64 -11.42 -6.69 3.95
CA ASN A 64 -10.06 -6.85 4.45
C ASN A 64 -9.22 -5.58 4.27
N LEU A 65 -9.37 -4.88 3.16
CA LEU A 65 -8.78 -3.56 2.96
C LEU A 65 -9.29 -2.54 4.00
N LYS A 66 -10.59 -2.53 4.28
CA LYS A 66 -11.18 -1.73 5.36
C LYS A 66 -10.49 -2.03 6.70
N ARG A 67 -10.39 -3.30 7.07
CA ARG A 67 -9.72 -3.74 8.32
C ARG A 67 -8.24 -3.34 8.37
N GLY A 68 -7.55 -3.43 7.23
CA GLY A 68 -6.16 -2.99 7.11
C GLY A 68 -6.01 -1.48 7.31
N TRP A 69 -6.89 -0.67 6.71
CA TRP A 69 -6.92 0.77 6.93
C TRP A 69 -7.29 1.14 8.37
N GLU A 70 -8.21 0.41 9.01
CA GLU A 70 -8.52 0.55 10.44
C GLU A 70 -7.29 0.27 11.32
N LEU A 71 -6.53 -0.79 11.03
CA LEU A 71 -5.31 -1.13 11.77
C LEU A 71 -4.29 0.03 11.74
N ILE A 72 -4.01 0.60 10.56
CA ILE A 72 -2.97 1.63 10.41
C ILE A 72 -3.42 3.02 10.85
N THR A 73 -4.74 3.27 10.95
CA THR A 73 -5.31 4.55 11.42
C THR A 73 -5.76 4.53 12.88
N THR A 74 -5.67 3.37 13.55
CA THR A 74 -5.91 3.26 14.98
C THR A 74 -4.68 3.77 15.74
N PRO A 75 -4.83 4.68 16.71
CA PRO A 75 -3.73 5.10 17.57
C PRO A 75 -3.13 3.91 18.32
N ASN A 76 -1.84 3.67 18.09
CA ASN A 76 -1.02 2.73 18.84
C ASN A 76 0.43 3.21 18.80
N GLU A 77 1.25 2.71 19.73
CA GLU A 77 2.69 2.96 19.78
C GLU A 77 3.49 1.88 19.03
N GLU A 78 2.81 1.06 18.21
CA GLU A 78 3.43 -0.06 17.51
C GLU A 78 4.29 0.49 16.35
N THR A 79 5.59 0.19 16.42
CA THR A 79 6.57 0.60 15.41
C THR A 79 6.47 -0.28 14.16
N LEU A 80 6.87 0.28 13.01
CA LEU A 80 6.87 -0.45 11.75
C LEU A 80 8.05 -1.44 11.71
N THR A 81 7.78 -2.70 12.08
CA THR A 81 8.70 -3.83 12.01
C THR A 81 8.25 -4.82 10.94
N LEU A 82 9.08 -5.81 10.61
CA LEU A 82 8.66 -6.88 9.69
C LEU A 82 7.46 -7.68 10.26
N ASP A 83 7.37 -7.84 11.57
CA ASP A 83 6.19 -8.47 12.20
C ASP A 83 4.93 -7.63 12.03
N TYR A 84 5.03 -6.31 12.05
CA TYR A 84 3.90 -5.44 11.70
C TYR A 84 3.49 -5.61 10.23
N VAL A 85 4.45 -5.71 9.31
CA VAL A 85 4.18 -5.99 7.89
C VAL A 85 3.44 -7.32 7.72
N LYS A 86 3.90 -8.38 8.41
CA LYS A 86 3.24 -9.70 8.45
C LYS A 86 1.82 -9.62 9.02
N LYS A 87 1.62 -8.85 10.09
CA LYS A 87 0.30 -8.59 10.70
C LYS A 87 -0.66 -7.90 9.73
N VAL A 88 -0.18 -6.92 8.97
CA VAL A 88 -0.97 -6.28 7.90
C VAL A 88 -1.34 -7.31 6.82
N ASN A 89 -0.38 -8.12 6.37
CA ASN A 89 -0.64 -9.16 5.37
C ASN A 89 -1.68 -10.19 5.85
N ALA A 90 -1.57 -10.64 7.11
CA ALA A 90 -2.52 -11.58 7.72
C ALA A 90 -3.96 -11.08 7.67
N ILE A 91 -4.17 -9.76 7.70
CA ILE A 91 -5.49 -9.14 7.56
C ILE A 91 -5.90 -9.06 6.09
N VAL A 92 -5.04 -8.50 5.24
CA VAL A 92 -5.46 -8.20 3.85
C VAL A 92 -5.63 -9.43 3.00
N ALA A 93 -4.87 -10.49 3.28
CA ALA A 93 -4.86 -11.74 2.51
C ALA A 93 -5.62 -12.87 3.21
N ALA A 94 -6.46 -12.57 4.22
CA ALA A 94 -7.06 -13.56 5.12
C ALA A 94 -7.89 -14.64 4.41
N GLN A 95 -8.46 -14.35 3.23
CA GLN A 95 -9.24 -15.29 2.41
C GLN A 95 -8.50 -15.73 1.13
N ASP A 96 -7.35 -15.13 0.82
CA ASP A 96 -6.68 -15.30 -0.48
C ASP A 96 -5.40 -16.14 -0.35
N ALA A 97 -4.63 -15.92 0.73
CA ALA A 97 -3.39 -16.64 0.96
C ALA A 97 -3.62 -17.98 1.66
N LEU A 98 -2.85 -19.00 1.26
CA LEU A 98 -2.81 -20.30 1.95
C LEU A 98 -2.39 -20.17 3.41
N VAL A 99 -1.41 -19.29 3.69
CA VAL A 99 -0.93 -18.99 5.04
C VAL A 99 -0.75 -17.47 5.20
N PRO A 100 -1.82 -16.74 5.52
CA PRO A 100 -1.78 -15.28 5.63
C PRO A 100 -0.78 -14.81 6.70
N GLY A 101 0.04 -13.81 6.37
CA GLY A 101 1.05 -13.25 7.27
C GLY A 101 2.36 -14.03 7.35
N GLU A 102 2.49 -15.16 6.65
CA GLU A 102 3.76 -15.87 6.52
C GLU A 102 4.52 -15.47 5.25
N LEU A 103 5.83 -15.27 5.39
CA LEU A 103 6.70 -15.05 4.26
C LEU A 103 6.71 -16.32 3.39
N GLN A 104 6.60 -16.15 2.06
CA GLN A 104 6.55 -17.29 1.16
C GLN A 104 7.90 -18.04 1.15
N LYS A 105 7.84 -19.37 1.16
CA LYS A 105 9.03 -20.24 1.05
C LYS A 105 9.32 -20.69 -0.39
N GLY A 106 8.45 -20.33 -1.33
CA GLY A 106 8.55 -20.69 -2.75
C GLY A 106 8.60 -19.47 -3.66
N SER A 107 8.62 -19.70 -4.96
CA SER A 107 8.58 -18.67 -6.00
C SER A 107 7.14 -18.53 -6.53
N SER A 108 6.40 -17.51 -6.07
CA SER A 108 5.12 -17.17 -6.69
C SER A 108 5.36 -16.36 -7.95
N LYS A 109 4.79 -16.78 -9.08
CA LYS A 109 4.89 -16.02 -10.33
C LYS A 109 3.89 -14.87 -10.34
N VAL A 110 4.30 -13.71 -10.84
CA VAL A 110 3.38 -12.59 -11.10
C VAL A 110 3.28 -12.40 -12.61
N GLN A 111 2.07 -12.43 -13.14
CA GLN A 111 1.85 -12.18 -14.57
C GLN A 111 2.05 -10.68 -14.87
N ILE A 112 3.05 -10.34 -15.69
CA ILE A 112 3.28 -8.98 -16.22
C ILE A 112 2.69 -8.90 -17.64
N GLY A 113 1.36 -8.80 -17.76
CA GLY A 113 0.69 -8.69 -19.07
C GLY A 113 0.35 -10.04 -19.70
N THR A 114 0.10 -10.08 -21.02
CA THR A 114 -0.59 -11.22 -21.65
C THR A 114 0.24 -12.49 -21.80
N SER A 115 1.58 -12.41 -21.72
CA SER A 115 2.46 -13.55 -22.02
C SER A 115 3.83 -13.50 -21.31
N GLU A 116 3.98 -12.66 -20.30
CA GLU A 116 5.24 -12.49 -19.57
C GLU A 116 5.00 -12.72 -18.07
N ASP A 117 5.85 -13.53 -17.45
CA ASP A 117 5.82 -13.79 -16.01
C ASP A 117 7.04 -13.16 -15.36
N PHE A 118 6.83 -12.47 -14.25
CA PHE A 118 7.85 -12.15 -13.26
C PHE A 118 8.04 -13.31 -12.29
N VAL A 119 9.28 -13.62 -11.97
CA VAL A 119 9.62 -14.53 -10.87
C VAL A 119 10.42 -13.75 -9.84
N PRO A 120 9.90 -13.51 -8.62
CA PRO A 120 10.64 -12.85 -7.55
C PRO A 120 11.80 -13.72 -7.07
N GLU A 121 12.82 -13.07 -6.51
CA GLU A 121 13.87 -13.78 -5.78
C GLU A 121 13.26 -14.55 -4.58
N PRO A 122 13.85 -15.69 -4.18
CA PRO A 122 13.47 -16.35 -2.93
C PRO A 122 13.52 -15.39 -1.74
N VAL A 123 12.52 -15.48 -0.86
CA VAL A 123 12.43 -14.58 0.28
C VAL A 123 13.47 -14.95 1.33
N ASP A 124 14.25 -13.95 1.72
CA ASP A 124 15.22 -14.05 2.82
C ASP A 124 14.77 -13.12 3.95
N THR A 125 14.40 -13.71 5.09
CA THR A 125 13.86 -12.97 6.24
C THR A 125 14.88 -11.98 6.81
N GLU A 126 16.17 -12.36 6.88
CA GLU A 126 17.21 -11.49 7.42
C GLU A 126 17.48 -10.32 6.47
N LYS A 127 17.48 -10.57 5.16
CA LYS A 127 17.60 -9.54 4.12
C LYS A 127 16.45 -8.52 4.23
N GLU A 128 15.21 -8.98 4.39
CA GLU A 128 14.04 -8.10 4.52
C GLU A 128 14.04 -7.29 5.82
N GLN A 129 14.42 -7.91 6.95
CA GLN A 129 14.58 -7.18 8.22
C GLN A 129 15.67 -6.10 8.11
N LYS A 130 16.80 -6.44 7.50
CA LYS A 130 17.92 -5.51 7.30
C LYS A 130 17.54 -4.38 6.35
N PHE A 131 16.85 -4.68 5.26
CA PHE A 131 16.33 -3.68 4.33
C PHE A 131 15.43 -2.67 5.06
N LEU A 132 14.41 -3.16 5.77
CA LEU A 132 13.46 -2.30 6.47
C LEU A 132 14.15 -1.42 7.51
N LYS A 133 15.03 -2.02 8.34
CA LYS A 133 15.80 -1.28 9.35
C LYS A 133 16.65 -0.19 8.72
N ASN A 134 17.36 -0.48 7.63
CA ASN A 134 18.23 0.48 6.94
C ASN A 134 17.41 1.61 6.31
N LEU A 135 16.28 1.28 5.69
CA LEU A 135 15.40 2.27 5.08
C LEU A 135 14.84 3.25 6.13
N LEU A 136 14.30 2.73 7.23
CA LEU A 136 13.69 3.54 8.29
C LEU A 136 14.73 4.42 9.01
N SER A 137 15.94 3.90 9.24
CA SER A 137 17.03 4.63 9.90
C SER A 137 17.82 5.58 8.99
N SER A 138 17.57 5.57 7.68
CA SER A 138 18.30 6.43 6.73
C SER A 138 18.08 7.92 7.01
N PRO A 139 19.14 8.72 7.27
CA PRO A 139 19.01 10.16 7.48
C PRO A 139 18.91 10.94 6.15
N LEU A 140 19.16 10.29 5.02
CA LEU A 140 19.21 10.92 3.70
C LEU A 140 17.85 10.94 2.98
N LYS A 141 16.84 10.27 3.54
CA LYS A 141 15.51 10.14 2.94
C LYS A 141 14.45 10.77 3.85
N SER A 142 13.53 11.52 3.25
CA SER A 142 12.31 11.98 3.93
C SER A 142 11.37 10.82 4.23
N THR A 143 10.29 11.08 4.97
CA THR A 143 9.24 10.06 5.20
C THR A 143 8.62 9.62 3.89
N THR A 144 8.29 10.57 3.01
CA THR A 144 7.65 10.33 1.71
C THR A 144 8.52 9.47 0.82
N ASP A 145 9.83 9.78 0.77
CA ASP A 145 10.79 8.98 0.02
C ASP A 145 10.88 7.55 0.58
N LYS A 146 11.04 7.40 1.91
CA LYS A 146 11.06 6.08 2.56
C LYS A 146 9.79 5.28 2.28
N ALA A 147 8.62 5.91 2.33
CA ALA A 147 7.34 5.24 2.13
C ALA A 147 7.16 4.78 0.68
N MET A 148 7.55 5.57 -0.32
CA MET A 148 7.49 5.15 -1.72
C MET A 148 8.49 4.02 -2.02
N THR A 149 9.72 4.12 -1.52
CA THR A 149 10.72 3.05 -1.65
C THR A 149 10.22 1.75 -1.01
N LEU A 150 9.63 1.84 0.20
CA LEU A 150 9.06 0.69 0.90
C LEU A 150 7.91 0.05 0.10
N MET A 151 7.00 0.88 -0.41
CA MET A 151 5.85 0.43 -1.18
C MET A 151 6.28 -0.36 -2.40
N TYR A 152 7.18 0.19 -3.22
CA TYR A 152 7.60 -0.47 -4.46
C TYR A 152 8.52 -1.67 -4.21
N HIS A 153 9.37 -1.62 -3.18
CA HIS A 153 10.17 -2.78 -2.76
C HIS A 153 9.26 -3.98 -2.44
N TYR A 154 8.23 -3.80 -1.61
CA TYR A 154 7.33 -4.92 -1.26
C TYR A 154 6.35 -5.31 -2.38
N MET A 155 5.93 -4.38 -3.24
CA MET A 155 5.15 -4.74 -4.43
C MET A 155 5.94 -5.70 -5.32
N ARG A 156 7.17 -5.35 -5.72
CA ARG A 156 7.98 -6.20 -6.60
C ARG A 156 8.58 -7.40 -5.88
N GLY A 157 8.88 -7.27 -4.58
CA GLY A 157 9.49 -8.34 -3.78
C GLY A 157 8.58 -9.56 -3.61
N GLN A 158 7.25 -9.38 -3.64
CA GLN A 158 6.27 -10.47 -3.55
C GLN A 158 6.56 -11.41 -2.37
N ILE A 159 6.85 -10.84 -1.19
CA ILE A 159 7.37 -11.61 -0.05
C ILE A 159 6.32 -12.49 0.65
N PHE A 160 5.03 -12.33 0.30
CA PHE A 160 3.90 -13.14 0.78
C PHE A 160 3.29 -13.96 -0.36
N GLY A 161 2.55 -15.01 -0.02
CA GLY A 161 1.83 -15.82 -1.00
C GLY A 161 0.69 -15.08 -1.72
N ASP A 162 0.07 -14.10 -1.07
CA ASP A 162 -0.94 -13.20 -1.66
C ASP A 162 -0.95 -11.85 -0.91
N GLY A 163 -1.64 -10.85 -1.45
CA GLY A 163 -1.91 -9.56 -0.82
C GLY A 163 -0.70 -8.63 -0.79
N ASN A 164 0.32 -8.88 -1.62
CA ASN A 164 1.57 -8.10 -1.62
C ASN A 164 1.34 -6.61 -1.90
N ILE A 165 0.53 -6.28 -2.92
CA ILE A 165 0.26 -4.88 -3.31
C ILE A 165 -0.56 -4.17 -2.23
N ARG A 166 -1.58 -4.84 -1.67
CA ARG A 166 -2.40 -4.34 -0.56
C ARG A 166 -1.56 -4.10 0.69
N THR A 167 -0.72 -5.06 1.04
CA THR A 167 0.19 -4.99 2.20
C THR A 167 1.16 -3.82 2.02
N ALA A 168 1.85 -3.74 0.88
CA ALA A 168 2.82 -2.69 0.56
C ALA A 168 2.20 -1.29 0.66
N THR A 169 0.99 -1.12 0.12
CA THR A 169 0.26 0.16 0.14
C THR A 169 -0.09 0.58 1.57
N LEU A 170 -0.57 -0.34 2.41
CA LEU A 170 -0.94 -0.06 3.79
C LEU A 170 0.28 0.23 4.67
N VAL A 171 1.37 -0.55 4.56
CA VAL A 171 2.56 -0.32 5.39
C VAL A 171 3.29 0.96 5.01
N ALA A 172 3.29 1.34 3.73
CA ALA A 172 3.79 2.63 3.29
C ALA A 172 2.93 3.77 3.86
N ASN A 173 1.59 3.63 3.84
CA ASN A 173 0.71 4.61 4.46
C ASN A 173 0.80 4.66 5.99
N LYS A 174 1.07 3.55 6.69
CA LYS A 174 1.39 3.55 8.13
C LYS A 174 2.58 4.46 8.41
N LEU A 175 3.65 4.32 7.63
CA LEU A 175 4.85 5.16 7.76
C LEU A 175 4.52 6.64 7.51
N MET A 176 3.72 6.94 6.47
CA MET A 176 3.28 8.30 6.16
C MET A 176 2.42 8.89 7.28
N ILE A 177 1.48 8.13 7.83
CA ILE A 177 0.55 8.55 8.88
C ILE A 177 1.29 8.83 10.19
N ASP A 178 2.17 7.91 10.62
CA ASP A 178 2.89 8.06 11.88
C ASP A 178 3.79 9.30 11.92
N ASN A 179 4.29 9.71 10.76
CA ASN A 179 5.20 10.85 10.61
C ASN A 179 4.55 12.08 9.95
N GLY A 180 3.23 12.06 9.73
CA GLY A 180 2.48 13.21 9.25
C GLY A 180 2.78 13.67 7.81
N ALA A 181 3.26 12.78 6.95
CA ALA A 181 3.72 13.12 5.60
C ALA A 181 2.59 13.12 4.53
N GLY A 182 1.32 12.99 4.94
CA GLY A 182 0.17 12.83 4.07
C GLY A 182 -0.18 11.37 3.84
N LEU A 183 -0.62 11.02 2.63
CA LEU A 183 -1.01 9.68 2.21
C LEU A 183 -0.50 9.39 0.80
N ILE A 184 -0.17 8.14 0.53
CA ILE A 184 0.05 7.63 -0.82
C ILE A 184 -1.26 7.03 -1.31
N ASN A 185 -1.79 7.56 -2.41
CA ASN A 185 -3.02 7.10 -3.03
C ASN A 185 -2.97 7.32 -4.54
N VAL A 186 -2.87 6.22 -5.31
CA VAL A 186 -2.83 6.24 -6.78
C VAL A 186 -4.20 6.69 -7.32
N PRO A 187 -4.28 7.85 -8.00
CA PRO A 187 -5.56 8.38 -8.42
C PRO A 187 -6.10 7.62 -9.65
N LEU A 188 -7.38 7.26 -9.62
CA LEU A 188 -7.99 6.43 -10.68
C LEU A 188 -7.99 7.08 -12.06
N ASN A 189 -8.01 8.41 -12.15
CA ASN A 189 -7.91 9.13 -13.42
C ASN A 189 -6.51 9.02 -14.07
N HIS A 190 -5.50 8.52 -13.36
CA HIS A 190 -4.18 8.19 -13.92
C HIS A 190 -3.84 6.70 -13.81
N TRP A 191 -4.85 5.85 -13.59
CA TRP A 191 -4.69 4.41 -13.36
C TRP A 191 -3.92 3.70 -14.47
N HIS A 192 -4.23 4.02 -15.73
CA HIS A 192 -3.56 3.41 -16.87
C HIS A 192 -2.06 3.67 -16.87
N LYS A 193 -1.65 4.92 -16.59
CA LYS A 193 -0.22 5.26 -16.53
C LYS A 193 0.49 4.58 -15.36
N TRP A 194 -0.15 4.49 -14.21
CA TRP A 194 0.42 3.74 -13.09
C TRP A 194 0.63 2.26 -13.44
N ASN A 195 -0.34 1.61 -14.09
CA ASN A 195 -0.22 0.20 -14.50
C ASN A 195 0.91 -0.04 -15.52
N GLU A 196 1.09 0.90 -16.46
CA GLU A 196 2.23 0.84 -17.39
C GLU A 196 3.56 0.88 -16.61
N LEU A 197 3.69 1.86 -15.71
CA LEU A 197 4.93 2.08 -14.94
C LEU A 197 5.25 0.95 -13.97
N ILE A 198 4.24 0.34 -13.33
CA ILE A 198 4.49 -0.79 -12.43
C ILE A 198 4.94 -2.01 -13.23
N GLY A 199 4.37 -2.25 -14.42
CA GLY A 199 4.84 -3.31 -15.32
C GLY A 199 6.30 -3.11 -15.74
N ASP A 200 6.66 -1.88 -16.12
CA ASP A 200 8.05 -1.54 -16.47
C ASP A 200 9.01 -1.70 -15.29
N PHE A 201 8.59 -1.32 -14.09
CA PHE A 201 9.38 -1.52 -12.88
C PHE A 201 9.59 -3.01 -12.57
N TYR A 202 8.58 -3.86 -12.73
CA TYR A 202 8.75 -5.30 -12.54
C TYR A 202 9.80 -5.87 -13.53
N ARG A 203 9.74 -5.46 -14.80
CA ARG A 203 10.71 -5.86 -15.84
C ARG A 203 12.13 -5.38 -15.58
N THR A 204 12.29 -4.10 -15.25
CA THR A 204 13.60 -3.43 -15.26
C THR A 204 14.27 -3.35 -13.90
N ASN A 205 13.50 -3.49 -12.82
CA ASN A 205 13.89 -3.14 -11.45
C ASN A 205 14.31 -1.67 -11.28
N ASP A 206 14.00 -0.78 -12.24
CA ASP A 206 14.26 0.65 -12.12
C ASP A 206 13.08 1.36 -11.45
N MET A 207 13.22 1.60 -10.15
CA MET A 207 12.19 2.23 -9.33
C MET A 207 12.07 3.75 -9.58
N ASN A 208 13.07 4.39 -10.21
CA ASN A 208 13.15 5.85 -10.27
C ASN A 208 11.95 6.49 -10.98
N VAL A 209 11.50 5.89 -12.09
CA VAL A 209 10.43 6.46 -12.92
C VAL A 209 9.08 6.40 -12.19
N ILE A 210 8.76 5.26 -11.59
CA ILE A 210 7.49 5.06 -10.89
C ILE A 210 7.46 5.85 -9.56
N GLU A 211 8.57 5.95 -8.84
CA GLU A 211 8.68 6.81 -7.67
C GLU A 211 8.44 8.27 -8.04
N LYS A 212 9.06 8.77 -9.11
CA LYS A 212 8.86 10.16 -9.55
C LYS A 212 7.40 10.41 -9.87
N TRP A 213 6.78 9.52 -10.64
CA TRP A 213 5.37 9.65 -11.00
C TRP A 213 4.47 9.64 -9.76
N THR A 214 4.75 8.77 -8.79
CA THR A 214 4.00 8.65 -7.53
C THR A 214 4.16 9.89 -6.69
N TYR A 215 5.37 10.44 -6.61
CA TYR A 215 5.62 11.68 -5.93
C TYR A 215 4.77 12.79 -6.53
N ASP A 216 4.78 12.94 -7.85
CA ASP A 216 4.09 14.02 -8.55
C ASP A 216 2.56 13.90 -8.47
N ASN A 217 2.01 12.69 -8.55
CA ASN A 217 0.56 12.47 -8.76
C ASN A 217 -0.16 11.70 -7.62
N GLY A 218 0.58 10.95 -6.81
CA GLY A 218 0.04 10.00 -5.83
C GLY A 218 0.12 10.45 -4.37
N ILE A 219 0.77 11.57 -4.05
CA ILE A 219 0.89 12.06 -2.67
C ILE A 219 -0.22 13.07 -2.37
N GLN A 220 -1.09 12.72 -1.42
CA GLN A 220 -2.27 13.49 -1.02
C GLN A 220 -2.15 13.96 0.43
N GLY A 221 -2.67 15.14 0.72
CA GLY A 221 -2.65 15.72 2.07
C GLY A 221 -3.38 17.05 2.11
N VAL A 222 -3.32 17.70 3.25
CA VAL A 222 -3.86 19.06 3.45
C VAL A 222 -2.75 19.96 3.97
N GLN A 223 -2.68 21.19 3.46
CA GLN A 223 -1.87 22.22 4.07
C GLN A 223 -2.73 22.97 5.08
N LEU A 224 -2.30 22.95 6.34
CA LEU A 224 -2.94 23.73 7.38
C LEU A 224 -2.27 25.10 7.41
N PHE A 225 -3.01 26.14 6.99
CA PHE A 225 -2.56 27.51 7.20
C PHE A 225 -2.55 27.78 8.71
N ARG A 226 -1.41 28.22 9.23
CA ARG A 226 -1.39 28.78 10.58
C ARG A 226 -2.11 30.11 10.51
N VAL A 227 -3.27 30.19 11.16
CA VAL A 227 -3.86 31.49 11.50
C VAL A 227 -2.98 32.04 12.61
N ASN A 228 -2.19 33.07 12.30
CA ASN A 228 -1.41 33.80 13.29
C ASN A 228 -2.32 34.53 14.28
#